data_AF-A0A7C9FSU2-F1
#
_entry.id   AF-A0A7C9FSU2-F1
#
_cell.length_a   1.000
_cell.length_b   1.000
_cell.length_c   1.000
_cell.angle_alpha   90.00
_cell.angle_beta   90.00
_cell.angle_gamma   90.00
#
_symmetry.space_group_name_H-M   'P 1'
#
loop_
_entity.id
_entity.type
_entity.pdbx_description
1 polymer ?
#
loop_
_entity_poly.entity_id
_entity_poly.type
_entity_poly.pdbx_seq_one_letter_code
_entity_poly.pdbx_strand_id
1 'polypeptide(L)' 'MKIRSVSLAVLVCASAVLMSACVVEPVRPPQPAPLVEVAPPPPAAGYRWAKGHYRWAGNHWAWVPGHWVAVY' A
#
# COMPACT_ATOMS: atom_id res chain seq x y z
N MET A 1 -46.73 -18.47 15.87
CA MET A 1 -45.90 -18.89 14.71
C MET A 1 -45.22 -17.70 14.02
N LYS A 2 -45.88 -16.55 13.81
CA LYS A 2 -45.29 -15.34 13.17
C LYS A 2 -43.98 -14.82 13.78
N ILE A 3 -43.83 -14.82 15.11
CA ILE A 3 -42.64 -14.29 15.82
C ILE A 3 -41.37 -15.10 15.50
N ARG A 4 -41.48 -16.44 15.41
CA ARG A 4 -40.35 -17.32 15.08
C ARG A 4 -39.87 -17.10 13.64
N SER A 5 -40.79 -16.83 12.72
CA SER A 5 -40.48 -16.52 11.32
C SER A 5 -39.76 -15.18 11.16
N VAL A 6 -40.12 -14.17 11.95
CA VAL A 6 -39.45 -12.86 11.96
C VAL A 6 -38.02 -12.99 12.51
N SER A 7 -37.84 -13.74 13.61
CA SER A 7 -36.50 -13.99 14.17
C SER A 7 -35.57 -14.72 13.20
N LEU A 8 -36.10 -15.70 12.45
CA LEU A 8 -35.32 -16.43 11.45
C LEU A 8 -34.90 -15.52 10.29
N ALA A 9 -35.82 -14.67 9.80
CA ALA A 9 -35.53 -13.73 8.73
C ALA A 9 -34.44 -12.72 9.13
N VAL A 10 -34.52 -12.16 10.35
CA VAL A 10 -33.50 -11.24 10.87
C VAL A 10 -32.14 -11.92 10.96
N LEU A 11 -32.10 -13.17 11.44
CA LEU A 11 -30.85 -13.93 11.57
C LEU A 11 -30.20 -14.20 10.20
N VAL A 12 -31.00 -14.53 9.18
CA VAL A 12 -30.53 -14.78 7.80
C VAL A 12 -30.04 -13.49 7.14
N CYS A 13 -30.73 -12.37 7.34
CA CYS A 13 -30.27 -11.08 6.82
C CYS A 13 -28.96 -10.64 7.49
N ALA A 14 -28.83 -10.83 8.80
CA ALA A 14 -27.62 -10.48 9.55
C ALA A 14 -26.41 -11.31 9.11
N SER A 15 -26.59 -12.62 8.87
CA SER A 15 -25.50 -13.48 8.40
C SER A 15 -25.05 -13.15 6.97
N ALA A 16 -25.97 -12.77 6.09
CA ALA A 16 -25.64 -12.35 4.72
C ALA A 16 -24.78 -11.06 4.69
N VAL A 17 -25.07 -10.10 5.57
CA VAL A 17 -24.28 -8.85 5.68
C VAL A 17 -22.85 -9.13 6.14
N LEU A 18 -22.66 -10.07 7.06
CA LEU A 18 -21.33 -10.44 7.57
C LEU A 18 -20.43 -11.11 6.53
N MET A 19 -21.00 -11.70 5.47
CA MET A 19 -20.25 -12.38 4.40
C MET A 19 -19.84 -11.45 3.24
N SER A 20 -20.16 -10.15 3.30
CA SER A 20 -20.01 -9.23 2.17
C SER A 20 -18.70 -8.42 2.13
N ALA A 21 -17.56 -8.99 2.54
CA ALA A 21 -16.28 -8.25 2.51
C ALA A 21 -15.10 -9.05 1.95
N CYS A 22 -15.14 -9.32 0.65
CA CYS A 22 -13.92 -9.60 -0.12
C CYS A 22 -13.57 -8.36 -0.95
N VAL A 23 -13.00 -7.33 -0.30
CA VAL A 23 -12.37 -6.24 -1.04
C VAL A 23 -11.05 -6.77 -1.59
N VAL A 24 -11.05 -7.18 -2.85
CA VAL A 24 -9.82 -7.48 -3.58
C VAL A 24 -9.19 -6.13 -3.91
N GLU A 25 -8.08 -5.81 -3.23
CA GLU A 25 -7.28 -4.64 -3.57
C GLU A 25 -6.95 -4.70 -5.08
N PRO A 26 -7.15 -3.61 -5.84
CA PRO A 26 -6.79 -3.59 -7.26
C PRO A 26 -5.36 -4.07 -7.44
N VAL A 27 -5.15 -4.98 -8.41
CA VAL A 27 -3.81 -5.48 -8.73
C VAL A 27 -2.92 -4.29 -9.04
N ARG A 28 -1.94 -4.03 -8.16
CA ARG A 28 -0.95 -2.98 -8.41
C ARG A 28 -0.21 -3.34 -9.71
N PRO A 29 -0.14 -2.43 -10.70
CA PRO A 29 0.64 -2.68 -11.90
C PRO A 29 2.11 -2.93 -11.52
N PRO A 30 2.87 -3.68 -12.35
CA PRO A 30 4.28 -3.91 -12.09
C PRO A 30 5.01 -2.57 -11.93
N GLN A 31 5.97 -2.53 -11.00
CA GLN A 31 6.79 -1.35 -10.80
C GLN A 31 7.57 -1.02 -12.08
N PRO A 32 7.60 0.25 -12.53
CA PRO A 32 8.47 0.66 -13.62
C PRO A 32 9.94 0.38 -13.32
N ALA A 33 10.78 0.40 -14.36
CA ALA A 33 12.21 0.32 -14.19
C ALA A 33 12.69 1.43 -13.23
N PRO A 34 13.57 1.12 -12.25
CA PRO A 34 14.17 2.12 -11.39
C PRO A 34 14.84 3.22 -12.21
N LEU A 35 14.61 4.48 -11.83
CA LEU A 35 15.35 5.59 -12.39
C LEU A 35 16.82 5.47 -11.96
N VAL A 36 17.72 5.59 -12.92
CA VAL A 36 19.16 5.59 -12.64
C VAL A 36 19.54 6.98 -12.17
N GLU A 37 19.71 7.12 -10.85
CA GLU A 37 20.20 8.35 -10.24
C GLU A 37 21.72 8.33 -10.14
N VAL A 38 22.36 9.36 -10.70
CA VAL A 38 23.77 9.64 -10.44
C VAL A 38 23.85 10.38 -9.11
N ALA A 39 24.47 9.75 -8.11
CA ALA A 39 24.70 10.41 -6.84
C ALA A 39 25.64 11.62 -7.05
N PRO A 40 25.29 12.82 -6.55
CA PRO A 40 26.23 13.94 -6.51
C PRO A 40 27.44 13.62 -5.61
N PRO A 41 28.43 14.50 -5.45
CA PRO A 41 29.47 14.31 -4.45
C PRO A 41 28.89 14.22 -3.02
N PRO A 42 29.47 13.40 -2.12
CA PRO A 42 29.05 13.34 -0.73
C PRO A 42 29.29 14.68 -0.01
N PRO A 43 28.39 15.10 0.89
CA PRO A 43 28.54 16.38 1.61
C PRO A 43 29.70 16.36 2.61
N ALA A 44 29.98 15.21 3.23
CA ALA A 44 31.12 14.99 4.13
C ALA A 44 31.45 13.49 4.25
N ALA A 45 32.55 13.17 4.94
CA ALA A 45 32.86 11.81 5.33
C ALA A 45 31.76 11.23 6.24
N GLY A 46 31.53 9.92 6.16
CA GLY A 46 30.47 9.24 6.93
C GLY A 46 29.08 9.31 6.31
N TYR A 47 28.88 9.91 5.15
CA TYR A 47 27.60 9.86 4.44
C TYR A 47 27.52 8.69 3.46
N ARG A 48 26.39 7.99 3.44
CA ARG A 48 26.06 6.95 2.46
C ARG A 48 24.90 7.40 1.59
N TRP A 49 25.02 7.18 0.28
CA TRP A 49 23.94 7.44 -0.66
C TRP A 49 22.84 6.39 -0.49
N ALA A 50 21.65 6.82 -0.09
CA ALA A 50 20.44 6.01 -0.16
C ALA A 50 19.81 6.20 -1.55
N LYS A 51 19.80 5.13 -2.35
CA LYS A 51 19.20 5.16 -3.70
C LYS A 51 17.71 5.49 -3.61
N GLY A 52 17.19 6.25 -4.57
CA GLY A 52 15.77 6.46 -4.73
C GLY A 52 15.00 5.16 -4.94
N HIS A 53 13.71 5.18 -4.65
CA HIS A 53 12.83 4.02 -4.78
C HIS A 53 11.42 4.46 -5.16
N TYR A 54 10.64 3.54 -5.72
CA TYR A 54 9.22 3.80 -5.94
C TYR A 54 8.43 3.55 -4.66
N ARG A 55 7.49 4.45 -4.38
CA ARG A 55 6.46 4.31 -3.35
C ARG A 55 5.10 4.25 -4.02
N TRP A 56 4.26 3.32 -3.58
CA TRP A 56 2.86 3.30 -4.00
C TRP A 56 2.09 4.41 -3.29
N ALA A 57 1.54 5.36 -4.04
CA ALA A 57 0.76 6.47 -3.50
C ALA A 57 -0.34 6.84 -4.49
N GLY A 58 -1.56 7.10 -4.01
CA GLY A 58 -2.64 7.61 -4.87
C GLY A 58 -2.89 6.77 -6.14
N ASN A 59 -2.90 5.44 -6.01
CA ASN A 59 -3.11 4.49 -7.11
C ASN A 59 -2.06 4.55 -8.24
N HIS A 60 -0.85 5.03 -7.98
CA HIS A 60 0.26 5.01 -8.93
C HIS A 60 1.61 4.81 -8.23
N TRP A 61 2.63 4.48 -9.02
CA TRP A 61 4.02 4.45 -8.56
C TRP A 61 4.60 5.87 -8.59
N ALA A 62 4.91 6.41 -7.42
CA ALA A 62 5.59 7.70 -7.27
C ALA A 62 7.09 7.48 -7.00
N TRP A 63 7.96 8.12 -7.77
CA TRP A 63 9.40 8.08 -7.51
C TRP A 63 9.75 8.92 -6.30
N VAL A 64 10.51 8.35 -5.37
CA VAL A 64 11.11 9.05 -4.23
C VAL A 64 12.60 9.20 -4.53
N PRO A 65 13.11 10.43 -4.73
CA PRO A 65 14.52 10.65 -5.02
C PRO A 65 15.46 10.14 -3.92
N GLY A 66 16.65 9.70 -4.34
CA GLY A 66 17.73 9.34 -3.43
C GLY A 66 18.22 10.54 -2.62
N HIS A 67 18.84 10.25 -1.47
CA HIS A 67 19.39 11.27 -0.58
C HIS A 67 20.58 10.75 0.22
N TRP A 68 21.34 11.69 0.79
CA TRP A 68 22.46 11.39 1.67
C TRP A 68 21.97 11.06 3.09
N VAL A 69 22.43 9.94 3.63
CA VAL A 69 22.16 9.51 5.01
C VAL A 69 23.46 9.51 5.80
N ALA A 70 23.46 10.12 6.98
CA ALA A 70 24.61 10.09 7.89
C ALA A 70 24.75 8.69 8.50
N VAL A 71 25.96 8.14 8.44
CA VAL A 71 26.36 6.86 9.03
C VAL A 71 27.49 7.17 10.01
N TYR A 72 27.10 7.53 11.24
CA TYR A 72 28.02 7.82 12.35
C TYR A 72 28.19 6.59 13.24
#